data_AF-A0A445JB31-F1
#
_entry.id   AF-A0A445JB31-F1
#
_cell.length_a   1.000
_cell.length_b   1.000
_cell.length_c   1.000
_cell.angle_alpha   90.00
_cell.angle_beta   90.00
_cell.angle_gamma   90.00
#
_symmetry.space_group_name_H-M   'P 1'
#
loop_
_entity.id
_entity.type
_entity.pdbx_description
1 polymer ?
#
loop_
_entity_poly.entity_id
_entity_poly.type
_entity_poly.pdbx_seq_one_letter_code
_entity_poly.pdbx_strand_id
1 'polypeptide(L)'
;MAFGLRTKSFGFIEGEAHEFVGALQWWNQIDYSDQWQRGTYYALCAAYTLVSFVALVQLVRIQRRVPEYGWTTQKVFHLMNFVVNGLRAVLFGFYRSVFAIRPKALEQVLMEVPGLLFFSTYTLLVLFWAEIYHQARSEPAQKLRPSYFIINGFIYLIQVCLWIYMSVSKTAAGLEAAKLLLAVISFFAALAFLLYGGR
;
A
#
# COMPACT_ATOMS: atom_id res chain seq x y z
N MET A 1 8.21 58.31 -15.16
CA MET A 1 8.62 57.71 -13.87
C MET A 1 8.44 56.21 -14.00
N ALA A 2 9.52 55.46 -14.22
CA ALA A 2 9.46 54.02 -14.42
C ALA A 2 9.49 53.29 -13.07
N PHE A 3 8.49 52.44 -12.84
CA PHE A 3 8.34 51.62 -11.64
C PHE A 3 9.37 50.49 -11.69
N GLY A 4 10.38 50.54 -10.81
CA GLY A 4 11.39 49.49 -10.69
C GLY A 4 10.80 48.23 -10.06
N LEU A 5 10.59 47.19 -10.87
CA LEU A 5 10.24 45.85 -10.40
C LEU A 5 11.47 45.23 -9.71
N ARG A 6 11.46 45.24 -8.37
CA ARG A 6 12.40 44.49 -7.55
C ARG A 6 12.06 43.00 -7.64
N THR A 7 12.73 42.27 -8.54
CA THR A 7 12.71 40.81 -8.54
C THR A 7 13.39 40.33 -7.25
N LYS A 8 12.60 39.74 -6.32
CA LYS A 8 13.17 38.99 -5.21
C LYS A 8 13.80 37.73 -5.81
N SER A 9 15.11 37.77 -6.03
CA SER A 9 15.90 36.56 -6.22
C SER A 9 15.66 35.66 -5.01
N PHE A 10 15.08 34.48 -5.24
CA PHE A 10 14.96 33.42 -4.25
C PHE A 10 16.38 32.88 -4.02
N GLY A 11 17.17 33.59 -3.23
CA GLY A 11 18.48 33.13 -2.79
C GLY A 11 18.25 32.03 -1.76
N PHE A 12 18.47 30.77 -2.18
CA PHE A 12 18.67 29.66 -1.27
C PHE A 12 19.72 30.08 -0.24
N ILE A 13 19.32 30.17 1.04
CA ILE A 13 20.21 30.60 2.10
C ILE A 13 21.30 29.52 2.23
N GLU A 14 22.56 29.92 2.17
CA GLU A 14 23.73 29.02 2.12
C GLU A 14 23.75 27.97 3.26
N GLY A 15 23.14 28.31 4.40
CA GLY A 15 22.91 27.39 5.53
C GLY A 15 21.89 26.27 5.25
N GLU A 16 20.78 26.56 4.55
CA GLU A 16 19.79 25.54 4.16
C GLU A 16 20.37 24.56 3.13
N ALA A 17 21.23 25.06 2.23
CA ALA A 17 21.94 24.21 1.28
C ALA A 17 22.90 23.25 1.98
N HIS A 18 23.64 23.72 3.00
CA HIS A 18 24.55 22.89 3.77
C HIS A 18 23.81 21.84 4.63
N GLU A 19 22.68 22.20 5.25
CA GLU A 19 21.82 21.25 5.95
C GLU A 19 21.23 20.19 5.01
N PHE A 20 20.76 20.59 3.83
CA PHE A 20 20.24 19.66 2.82
C PHE A 20 21.32 18.69 2.34
N VAL A 21 22.53 19.18 2.03
CA VAL A 21 23.67 18.34 1.63
C VAL A 21 24.09 17.41 2.76
N GLY A 22 24.12 17.90 4.01
CA GLY A 22 24.40 17.08 5.18
C GLY A 22 23.37 15.97 5.40
N ALA A 23 22.07 16.29 5.26
CA ALA A 23 20.99 15.31 5.34
C ALA A 23 21.07 14.27 4.21
N LEU A 24 21.39 14.70 2.98
CA LEU A 24 21.56 13.81 1.84
C LEU A 24 22.75 12.86 2.05
N GLN A 25 23.87 13.38 2.57
CA GLN A 25 25.06 12.57 2.84
C GLN A 25 24.84 11.58 3.98
N TRP A 26 24.14 11.98 5.04
CA TRP A 26 23.70 11.08 6.10
C TRP A 26 22.77 9.98 5.56
N TRP A 27 21.83 10.34 4.69
CA TRP A 27 20.91 9.38 4.08
C TRP A 27 21.64 8.37 3.19
N ASN A 28 22.58 8.84 2.36
CA ASN A 28 23.42 7.97 1.54
C ASN A 28 24.21 6.98 2.41
N GLN A 29 24.77 7.41 3.54
CA GLN A 29 25.51 6.50 4.44
C GLN A 29 24.63 5.38 5.00
N ILE A 30 23.36 5.67 5.31
CA ILE A 30 22.40 4.67 5.76
C ILE A 30 22.01 3.74 4.61
N ASP A 31 21.72 4.31 3.44
CA ASP A 31 21.23 3.57 2.28
C ASP A 31 22.28 2.58 1.73
N TYR A 32 23.57 2.95 1.77
CA TYR A 32 24.67 2.06 1.35
C TYR A 32 25.14 1.07 2.40
N SER A 33 24.64 1.14 3.64
CA SER A 33 25.08 0.24 4.72
C SER A 33 24.32 -1.09 4.72
N ASP A 34 25.01 -2.18 4.38
CA ASP A 34 24.43 -3.55 4.41
C ASP A 34 23.87 -3.93 5.80
N GLN A 35 24.47 -3.41 6.88
CA GLN A 35 23.97 -3.65 8.24
C GLN A 35 22.63 -2.96 8.49
N TRP A 36 22.47 -1.70 8.06
CA TRP A 36 21.20 -0.97 8.21
C TRP A 36 20.10 -1.54 7.32
N GLN A 37 20.44 -1.90 6.08
CA GLN A 37 19.49 -2.58 5.19
C GLN A 37 19.02 -3.90 5.80
N ARG A 38 19.95 -4.76 6.24
CA ARG A 38 19.63 -6.03 6.91
C ARG A 38 18.77 -5.81 8.16
N GLY A 39 19.14 -4.86 9.01
CA GLY A 39 18.38 -4.52 10.22
C GLY A 39 16.94 -4.10 9.89
N THR A 40 16.78 -3.26 8.87
CA THR A 40 15.47 -2.79 8.40
C THR A 40 14.60 -3.93 7.89
N TYR A 41 15.13 -4.80 7.04
CA TYR A 41 14.38 -5.95 6.51
C TYR A 41 13.91 -6.89 7.62
N TYR A 42 14.78 -7.25 8.57
CA TYR A 42 14.36 -8.12 9.67
C TYR A 42 13.41 -7.44 10.67
N ALA A 43 13.59 -6.15 10.94
CA ALA A 43 12.64 -5.38 11.75
C ALA A 43 11.25 -5.33 11.11
N LEU A 44 11.18 -5.06 9.79
CA LEU A 44 9.93 -5.11 9.04
C LEU A 44 9.33 -6.52 9.04
N CYS A 45 10.13 -7.55 8.81
CA CYS A 45 9.69 -8.95 8.89
C CYS A 45 9.03 -9.24 10.24
N ALA A 46 9.66 -8.87 11.35
CA ALA A 46 9.13 -9.07 12.69
C ALA A 46 7.83 -8.28 12.92
N ALA A 47 7.78 -7.01 12.51
CA ALA A 47 6.59 -6.17 12.66
C ALA A 47 5.40 -6.72 11.86
N TYR A 48 5.60 -7.08 10.59
CA TYR A 48 4.57 -7.68 9.75
C TYR A 48 4.12 -9.06 10.26
N THR A 49 5.04 -9.85 10.81
CA THR A 49 4.70 -11.14 11.45
C THR A 49 3.78 -10.91 12.65
N LEU A 50 4.10 -9.94 13.50
CA LEU A 50 3.28 -9.59 14.66
C LEU A 50 1.87 -9.16 14.23
N VAL A 51 1.76 -8.26 13.26
CA VAL A 51 0.45 -7.79 12.75
C VAL A 51 -0.34 -8.95 12.14
N SER A 52 0.30 -9.81 11.34
CA SER A 52 -0.33 -11.00 10.76
C SER A 52 -0.85 -11.94 11.86
N PHE A 53 -0.04 -12.22 12.88
CA PHE A 53 -0.42 -13.06 14.01
C PHE A 53 -1.61 -12.46 14.78
N VAL A 54 -1.59 -11.17 15.09
CA VAL A 54 -2.72 -10.49 15.75
C VAL A 54 -3.98 -10.60 14.90
N ALA A 55 -3.91 -10.38 13.58
CA ALA A 55 -5.06 -10.51 12.70
C ALA A 55 -5.64 -11.93 12.71
N LEU A 56 -4.80 -12.97 12.73
CA LEU A 56 -5.22 -14.37 12.86
C LEU A 56 -5.91 -14.63 14.20
N VAL A 57 -5.33 -14.15 15.30
CA VAL A 57 -5.94 -14.28 16.64
C VAL A 57 -7.31 -13.60 16.66
N GLN A 58 -7.45 -12.41 16.07
CA GLN A 58 -8.75 -11.73 15.96
C GLN A 58 -9.75 -12.53 15.13
N LEU A 59 -9.33 -13.08 13.98
CA LEU A 59 -10.20 -13.92 13.15
C LEU A 59 -10.70 -15.14 13.92
N VAL A 60 -9.81 -15.87 14.59
CA VAL A 60 -10.16 -17.06 15.38
C VAL A 60 -11.08 -16.68 16.55
N ARG A 61 -10.78 -15.59 17.26
CA ARG A 61 -11.61 -15.09 18.36
C ARG A 61 -13.03 -14.76 17.89
N ILE A 62 -13.17 -14.06 16.76
CA ILE A 62 -14.48 -13.71 16.19
C ILE A 62 -15.22 -14.98 15.75
N GLN A 63 -14.55 -15.90 15.06
CA GLN A 63 -15.15 -17.16 14.60
C GLN A 63 -15.65 -18.02 15.77
N ARG A 64 -14.93 -18.06 16.89
CA ARG A 64 -15.34 -18.79 18.10
C ARG A 64 -16.45 -18.09 18.88
N ARG A 65 -16.49 -16.75 18.88
CA ARG A 65 -17.49 -15.97 19.63
C ARG A 65 -18.85 -15.94 18.94
N VAL A 66 -18.86 -15.85 17.60
CA VAL A 66 -20.07 -15.73 16.78
C VAL A 66 -19.99 -16.68 15.57
N PRO A 67 -20.06 -18.00 15.80
CA PRO A 67 -20.02 -19.00 14.73
C PRO A 67 -21.27 -18.99 13.84
N GLU A 68 -22.42 -18.58 14.37
CA GLU A 68 -23.72 -18.56 13.68
C GLU A 68 -23.79 -17.53 12.53
N TYR A 69 -23.09 -16.41 12.70
CA TYR A 69 -22.89 -15.46 11.61
C TYR A 69 -21.73 -15.99 10.76
N GLY A 70 -21.99 -16.42 9.52
CA GLY A 70 -20.98 -17.01 8.62
C GLY A 70 -19.80 -16.09 8.28
N TRP A 71 -19.43 -15.97 7.00
CA TRP A 71 -18.34 -15.09 6.58
C TRP A 71 -18.80 -13.63 6.48
N THR A 72 -18.57 -12.86 7.54
CA THR A 72 -18.84 -11.41 7.57
C THR A 72 -17.68 -10.61 6.98
N THR A 73 -17.96 -9.38 6.52
CA THR A 73 -16.94 -8.43 6.00
C THR A 73 -15.79 -8.25 6.99
N GLN A 74 -16.09 -8.23 8.30
CA GLN A 74 -15.09 -8.17 9.37
C GLN A 74 -14.16 -9.41 9.40
N LYS A 75 -14.71 -10.63 9.31
CA LYS A 75 -13.90 -11.86 9.25
C LYS A 75 -13.01 -11.87 8.00
N VAL A 76 -13.55 -11.46 6.86
CA VAL A 76 -12.78 -11.33 5.62
C VAL A 76 -11.68 -10.28 5.77
N PHE A 77 -11.94 -9.16 6.44
CA PHE A 77 -10.92 -8.12 6.68
C PHE A 77 -9.75 -8.63 7.52
N HIS A 78 -10.00 -9.38 8.60
CA HIS A 78 -8.93 -10.00 9.38
C HIS A 78 -8.20 -11.10 8.61
N LEU A 79 -8.91 -11.90 7.83
CA LEU A 79 -8.30 -12.91 6.95
C LEU A 79 -7.37 -12.25 5.92
N MET A 80 -7.82 -11.18 5.25
CA MET A 80 -7.03 -10.43 4.29
C MET A 80 -5.79 -9.83 4.96
N ASN A 81 -5.94 -9.20 6.14
CA ASN A 81 -4.79 -8.70 6.90
C ASN A 81 -3.81 -9.80 7.28
N PHE A 82 -4.28 -10.98 7.71
CA PHE A 82 -3.41 -12.12 7.99
C PHE A 82 -2.58 -12.49 6.76
N VAL A 83 -3.23 -12.63 5.59
CA VAL A 83 -2.59 -12.99 4.32
C VAL A 83 -1.60 -11.91 3.84
N VAL A 84 -2.02 -10.65 3.79
CA VAL A 84 -1.19 -9.55 3.27
C VAL A 84 0.05 -9.34 4.14
N ASN A 85 -0.15 -9.25 5.46
CA ASN A 85 0.96 -9.03 6.39
C ASN A 85 1.86 -10.28 6.47
N GLY A 86 1.30 -11.48 6.39
CA GLY A 86 2.05 -12.73 6.35
C GLY A 86 2.93 -12.83 5.10
N LEU A 87 2.37 -12.51 3.93
CA LEU A 87 3.12 -12.45 2.68
C LEU A 87 4.24 -11.40 2.75
N ARG A 88 3.95 -10.19 3.24
CA ARG A 88 4.98 -9.15 3.47
C ARG A 88 6.10 -9.64 4.39
N ALA A 89 5.76 -10.29 5.50
CA ALA A 89 6.73 -10.84 6.43
C ALA A 89 7.65 -11.86 5.75
N VAL A 90 7.08 -12.79 4.99
CA VAL A 90 7.86 -13.78 4.22
C VAL A 90 8.81 -13.08 3.24
N LEU A 91 8.33 -12.11 2.46
CA LEU A 91 9.17 -11.39 1.50
C LEU A 91 10.32 -10.63 2.17
N PHE A 92 10.08 -9.99 3.31
CA PHE A 92 11.13 -9.31 4.06
C PHE A 92 12.10 -10.28 4.73
N GLY A 93 11.63 -11.42 5.24
CA GLY A 93 12.48 -12.46 5.82
C GLY A 93 13.39 -13.13 4.78
N PHE A 94 12.89 -13.31 3.56
CA PHE A 94 13.62 -13.91 2.44
C PHE A 94 14.12 -12.88 1.41
N TYR A 95 14.30 -11.62 1.80
CA TYR A 95 14.59 -10.52 0.87
C TYR A 95 15.78 -10.82 -0.06
N ARG A 96 16.86 -11.43 0.46
CA ARG A 96 18.04 -11.81 -0.35
C ARG A 96 17.70 -12.80 -1.46
N SER A 97 16.88 -13.80 -1.14
CA SER A 97 16.42 -14.79 -2.11
C SER A 97 15.47 -14.17 -3.13
N VAL A 98 14.58 -13.27 -2.69
CA VAL A 98 13.64 -12.53 -3.55
C VAL A 98 14.39 -11.67 -4.56
N PHE A 99 15.39 -10.89 -4.13
CA PHE A 99 16.20 -10.05 -5.02
C PHE A 99 17.17 -10.84 -5.93
N ALA A 100 17.41 -12.12 -5.63
CA ALA A 100 18.23 -13.00 -6.45
C ALA A 100 17.45 -13.70 -7.58
N ILE A 101 16.13 -13.49 -7.67
CA ILE A 101 15.27 -14.10 -8.69
C ILE A 101 15.71 -13.64 -10.09
N ARG A 102 16.11 -14.60 -10.92
CA ARG A 102 16.65 -14.36 -12.27
C ARG A 102 15.64 -13.81 -13.28
N PRO A 103 14.32 -14.13 -13.23
CA PRO A 103 13.31 -13.37 -13.96
C PRO A 103 12.91 -12.09 -13.21
N LYS A 104 13.39 -10.94 -13.68
CA LYS A 104 13.08 -9.63 -13.08
C LYS A 104 11.58 -9.31 -13.05
N ALA A 105 10.81 -9.82 -14.02
CA ALA A 105 9.36 -9.73 -14.01
C ALA A 105 8.73 -10.45 -12.80
N LEU A 106 9.25 -11.62 -12.42
CA LEU A 106 8.74 -12.38 -11.27
C LEU A 106 9.10 -11.69 -9.95
N GLU A 107 10.35 -11.19 -9.83
CA GLU A 107 10.76 -10.38 -8.69
C GLU A 107 9.84 -9.17 -8.51
N GLN A 108 9.56 -8.44 -9.59
CA GLN A 108 8.67 -7.29 -9.57
C GLN A 108 7.24 -7.66 -9.16
N VAL A 109 6.64 -8.67 -9.78
CA VAL A 109 5.30 -9.15 -9.43
C VAL A 109 5.24 -9.52 -7.95
N LEU A 110 6.24 -10.27 -7.47
CA LEU A 110 6.29 -10.72 -6.08
C LEU A 110 6.37 -9.54 -5.09
N MET A 111 7.06 -8.47 -5.46
CA MET A 111 7.16 -7.25 -4.65
C MET A 111 5.88 -6.38 -4.69
N GLU A 112 5.13 -6.42 -5.80
CA GLU A 112 3.93 -5.60 -6.00
C GLU A 112 2.62 -6.28 -5.54
N VAL A 113 2.53 -7.61 -5.58
CA VAL A 113 1.34 -8.38 -5.13
C VAL A 113 0.90 -8.01 -3.70
N PRO A 114 1.79 -7.93 -2.69
CA PRO A 114 1.37 -7.51 -1.35
C PRO A 114 0.80 -6.09 -1.33
N GLY A 115 1.26 -5.20 -2.21
CA GLY A 115 0.71 -3.85 -2.37
C GLY A 115 -0.72 -3.87 -2.93
N LEU A 116 -1.00 -4.70 -3.92
CA LEU A 116 -2.36 -4.89 -4.46
C LEU A 116 -3.31 -5.48 -3.42
N LEU A 117 -2.87 -6.53 -2.71
CA LEU A 117 -3.67 -7.14 -1.66
C LEU A 117 -3.92 -6.16 -0.52
N PHE A 118 -2.93 -5.32 -0.18
CA PHE A 118 -3.10 -4.25 0.79
C PHE A 118 -4.19 -3.27 0.33
N PHE A 119 -4.13 -2.80 -0.92
CA PHE A 119 -5.18 -1.95 -1.48
C PHE A 119 -6.58 -2.60 -1.36
N SER A 120 -6.71 -3.88 -1.72
CA SER A 120 -7.99 -4.61 -1.55
C SER A 120 -8.43 -4.70 -0.09
N THR A 121 -7.49 -4.92 0.83
CA THR A 121 -7.76 -4.98 2.27
C THR A 121 -8.32 -3.66 2.80
N TYR A 122 -7.77 -2.52 2.36
CA TYR A 122 -8.22 -1.21 2.82
C TYR A 122 -9.48 -0.73 2.10
N THR A 123 -9.70 -1.10 0.83
CA THR A 123 -11.01 -0.87 0.19
C THR A 123 -12.10 -1.78 0.75
N LEU A 124 -11.76 -2.97 1.27
CA LEU A 124 -12.69 -3.81 2.03
C LEU A 124 -13.06 -3.17 3.37
N LEU A 125 -12.13 -2.46 4.02
CA LEU A 125 -12.43 -1.67 5.21
C LEU A 125 -13.33 -0.48 4.88
N VAL A 126 -13.12 0.21 3.75
CA VAL A 126 -14.06 1.22 3.25
C VAL A 126 -15.44 0.62 3.01
N LEU A 127 -15.52 -0.55 2.36
CA LEU A 127 -16.77 -1.27 2.16
C LEU A 127 -17.46 -1.56 3.50
N PHE A 128 -16.71 -2.04 4.49
CA PHE A 128 -17.23 -2.29 5.82
C PHE A 128 -17.83 -1.02 6.45
N TRP A 129 -17.11 0.10 6.42
CA TRP A 129 -17.63 1.38 6.92
C TRP A 129 -18.86 1.85 6.14
N ALA A 130 -18.86 1.72 4.82
CA ALA A 130 -20.00 2.06 3.98
C ALA A 130 -21.23 1.19 4.30
N GLU A 131 -21.06 -0.10 4.57
CA GLU A 131 -22.13 -1.00 5.02
C GLU A 131 -22.75 -0.52 6.34
N ILE A 132 -21.93 -0.17 7.34
CA ILE A 132 -22.41 0.36 8.63
C ILE A 132 -23.11 1.71 8.45
N TYR A 133 -22.54 2.61 7.64
CA TYR A 133 -23.12 3.92 7.36
C TYR A 133 -24.50 3.82 6.70
N HIS A 134 -24.64 2.98 5.65
CA HIS A 134 -25.93 2.76 5.00
C HIS A 134 -26.94 2.11 5.94
N GLN A 135 -26.51 1.16 6.77
CA GLN A 135 -27.36 0.53 7.79
C GLN A 135 -27.88 1.57 8.80
N ALA A 136 -27.01 2.45 9.30
CA ALA A 136 -27.39 3.50 10.25
C ALA A 136 -28.40 4.49 9.65
N ARG A 137 -28.37 4.70 8.33
CA ARG A 137 -29.32 5.58 7.61
C ARG A 137 -30.51 4.85 7.00
N SER A 138 -30.65 3.54 7.22
CA SER A 138 -31.67 2.71 6.59
C SER A 138 -31.66 2.78 5.05
N GLU A 139 -30.49 3.05 4.46
CA GLU A 139 -30.29 3.13 3.02
C GLU A 139 -29.92 1.76 2.42
N PRO A 140 -30.29 1.47 1.15
CA PRO A 140 -29.96 0.18 0.52
C PRO A 140 -28.43 0.00 0.35
N ALA A 141 -27.88 -1.11 0.82
CA ALA A 141 -26.45 -1.45 0.73
C ALA A 141 -26.11 -2.53 -0.33
N GLN A 142 -27.09 -2.99 -1.10
CA GLN A 142 -26.99 -4.16 -1.99
C GLN A 142 -25.90 -4.00 -3.08
N LYS A 143 -25.65 -2.76 -3.51
CA LYS A 143 -24.68 -2.46 -4.58
C LYS A 143 -23.23 -2.34 -4.07
N LEU A 144 -23.02 -2.18 -2.77
CA LEU A 144 -21.69 -1.89 -2.21
C LEU A 144 -20.71 -3.05 -2.44
N ARG A 145 -21.12 -4.29 -2.18
CA ARG A 145 -20.27 -5.48 -2.38
C ARG A 145 -19.93 -5.71 -3.85
N PRO A 146 -20.89 -5.71 -4.81
CA PRO A 146 -20.55 -5.77 -6.23
C PRO A 146 -19.59 -4.66 -6.66
N SER A 147 -19.80 -3.42 -6.23
CA SER A 147 -18.89 -2.31 -6.54
C SER A 147 -17.47 -2.55 -6.04
N TYR A 148 -17.30 -3.07 -4.83
CA TYR A 148 -15.98 -3.46 -4.31
C TYR A 148 -15.27 -4.48 -5.21
N PHE A 149 -15.97 -5.54 -5.64
CA PHE A 149 -15.40 -6.56 -6.50
C PHE A 149 -15.07 -6.04 -7.90
N ILE A 150 -15.93 -5.21 -8.49
CA ILE A 150 -15.73 -4.60 -9.81
C ILE A 150 -14.50 -3.67 -9.78
N ILE A 151 -14.40 -2.79 -8.78
CA ILE A 151 -13.29 -1.84 -8.66
C ILE A 151 -11.96 -2.58 -8.47
N ASN A 152 -11.93 -3.56 -7.56
CA ASN A 152 -10.72 -4.36 -7.35
C ASN A 152 -10.34 -5.16 -8.60
N GLY A 153 -11.31 -5.82 -9.25
CA GLY A 153 -11.06 -6.56 -10.48
C GLY A 153 -10.49 -5.68 -11.59
N PHE A 154 -11.02 -4.46 -11.76
CA PHE A 154 -10.52 -3.50 -12.73
C PHE A 154 -9.08 -3.04 -12.43
N ILE A 155 -8.76 -2.74 -11.16
CA ILE A 155 -7.41 -2.36 -10.76
C ILE A 155 -6.41 -3.49 -10.97
N TYR A 156 -6.81 -4.73 -10.65
CA TYR A 156 -5.98 -5.92 -10.85
C TYR A 156 -5.73 -6.16 -12.34
N LEU A 157 -6.75 -5.98 -13.18
CA LEU A 157 -6.62 -6.08 -14.63
C LEU A 157 -5.60 -5.06 -15.17
N ILE A 158 -5.73 -3.78 -14.79
CA ILE A 158 -4.77 -2.74 -15.20
C ILE A 158 -3.36 -3.10 -14.74
N GLN A 159 -3.20 -3.55 -13.49
CA GLN A 159 -1.88 -3.89 -12.96
C GLN A 159 -1.25 -5.07 -13.70
N VAL A 160 -2.02 -6.11 -14.04
CA VAL A 160 -1.54 -7.23 -14.85
C VAL A 160 -1.12 -6.75 -16.25
N CYS A 161 -1.92 -5.87 -16.88
CA CYS A 161 -1.54 -5.27 -18.16
C CYS A 161 -0.23 -4.47 -18.07
N LEU A 162 -0.02 -3.72 -16.99
CA LEU A 162 1.22 -2.99 -16.74
C LEU A 162 2.42 -3.94 -16.55
N TRP A 163 2.25 -5.02 -15.79
CA TRP A 163 3.31 -6.03 -15.64
C TRP A 163 3.70 -6.67 -16.98
N ILE A 164 2.71 -7.02 -17.81
CA ILE A 164 2.97 -7.56 -19.15
C ILE A 164 3.71 -6.51 -19.99
N TYR A 165 3.24 -5.26 -20.01
CA TYR A 165 3.91 -4.17 -20.73
C TYR A 165 5.36 -3.98 -20.29
N MET A 166 5.63 -3.94 -18.98
CA MET A 166 6.98 -3.79 -18.44
C MET A 166 7.86 -5.02 -18.68
N SER A 167 7.28 -6.21 -18.80
CA SER A 167 8.04 -7.43 -19.10
C SER A 167 8.57 -7.46 -20.55
N VAL A 168 7.89 -6.75 -21.47
CA VAL A 168 8.23 -6.70 -22.89
C VAL A 168 8.95 -5.39 -23.26
N SER A 169 8.58 -4.29 -22.63
CA SER A 169 9.14 -2.96 -22.90
C SER A 169 10.38 -2.67 -22.05
N LYS A 170 11.38 -2.00 -22.65
CA LYS A 170 12.55 -1.47 -21.94
C LYS A 170 12.38 -0.01 -21.49
N THR A 171 11.21 0.58 -21.70
CA THR A 171 10.96 2.00 -21.40
C THR A 171 10.63 2.22 -19.92
N ALA A 172 11.10 3.34 -19.37
CA ALA A 172 10.77 3.76 -17.99
C ALA A 172 9.28 4.11 -17.82
N ALA A 173 8.56 4.35 -18.91
CA ALA A 173 7.15 4.76 -18.93
C ALA A 173 6.23 3.79 -18.17
N GLY A 174 6.50 2.48 -18.21
CA GLY A 174 5.68 1.50 -17.50
C GLY A 174 5.78 1.63 -15.97
N LEU A 175 6.98 1.92 -15.47
CA LEU A 175 7.21 2.14 -14.03
C LEU A 175 6.58 3.44 -13.56
N GLU A 176 6.69 4.51 -14.35
CA GLU A 176 6.03 5.79 -14.05
C GLU A 176 4.51 5.66 -14.04
N ALA A 177 3.94 4.94 -15.02
CA ALA A 177 2.50 4.66 -15.07
C ALA A 177 2.02 3.84 -13.86
N ALA A 178 2.79 2.83 -13.43
CA ALA A 178 2.47 2.04 -12.23
C ALA A 178 2.50 2.89 -10.95
N LYS A 179 3.50 3.77 -10.80
CA LYS A 179 3.58 4.72 -9.68
C LYS A 179 2.41 5.70 -9.67
N LEU A 180 2.06 6.25 -10.84
CA LEU A 180 0.92 7.15 -10.99
C LEU A 180 -0.39 6.44 -10.64
N LEU A 181 -0.61 5.23 -11.14
CA LEU A 181 -1.78 4.42 -10.82
C LEU A 181 -1.89 4.21 -9.31
N LEU A 182 -0.79 3.81 -8.65
CA LEU A 182 -0.75 3.61 -7.20
C LEU A 182 -1.10 4.90 -6.44
N ALA A 183 -0.60 6.05 -6.87
CA ALA A 183 -0.92 7.34 -6.26
C ALA A 183 -2.40 7.68 -6.40
N VAL A 184 -2.97 7.53 -7.60
CA VAL A 184 -4.39 7.80 -7.87
C VAL A 184 -5.30 6.90 -7.05
N ILE A 185 -5.05 5.58 -7.03
CA ILE A 185 -5.89 4.66 -6.26
C ILE A 185 -5.78 4.91 -4.75
N SER A 186 -4.58 5.28 -4.26
CA SER A 186 -4.38 5.62 -2.84
C SER A 186 -5.13 6.89 -2.45
N PHE A 187 -5.14 7.91 -3.31
CA PHE A 187 -5.92 9.12 -3.11
C PHE A 187 -7.43 8.82 -3.00
N PHE A 188 -7.98 8.03 -3.93
CA PHE A 188 -9.40 7.67 -3.89
C PHE A 188 -9.75 6.80 -2.69
N ALA A 189 -8.87 5.87 -2.28
CA ALA A 189 -9.06 5.09 -1.07
C ALA A 189 -9.13 6.00 0.17
N ALA A 190 -8.19 6.95 0.30
CA ALA A 190 -8.19 7.92 1.40
C ALA A 190 -9.44 8.81 1.40
N LEU A 191 -9.89 9.27 0.22
CA LEU A 191 -11.13 10.03 0.09
C LEU A 191 -12.35 9.22 0.54
N ALA A 192 -12.44 7.95 0.14
CA ALA A 192 -13.54 7.09 0.54
C ALA A 192 -13.55 6.82 2.05
N PHE A 193 -12.37 6.69 2.68
CA PHE A 193 -12.25 6.65 4.14
C PHE A 193 -12.77 7.91 4.81
N LEU A 194 -12.43 9.08 4.30
CA LEU A 194 -12.94 10.35 4.84
C LEU A 194 -14.46 10.46 4.75
N LEU A 195 -15.06 9.95 3.66
CA LEU A 195 -16.49 10.02 3.44
C LEU A 195 -17.29 9.05 4.32
N TYR A 196 -16.83 7.80 4.47
CA TYR A 196 -17.58 6.74 5.15
C TYR A 196 -17.08 6.41 6.57
N GLY A 197 -15.82 6.69 6.90
CA GLY A 197 -15.21 6.33 8.19
C GLY A 197 -15.11 7.48 9.20
N GLY A 198 -15.35 8.73 8.78
CA GLY A 198 -15.20 9.92 9.63
C GLY A 198 -16.50 10.47 10.24
N ARG A 199 -17.65 9.81 10.04
CA ARG A 199 -18.96 10.27 10.48
C ARG A 199 -19.72 9.21 11.27
#